data_AF-A0A3M0Z375-F1
#
_entry.id   AF-A0A3M0Z375-F1
#
_cell.length_a   1.000
_cell.length_b   1.000
_cell.length_c   1.000
_cell.angle_alpha   90.00
_cell.angle_beta   90.00
_cell.angle_gamma   90.00
#
_symmetry.space_group_name_H-M   'P 1'
#
loop_
_entity.id
_entity.type
_entity.pdbx_description
1 polymer ?
#
loop_
_entity_poly.entity_id
_entity_poly.type
_entity_poly.pdbx_seq_one_letter_code
_entity_poly.pdbx_strand_id
1 'polypeptide(L)'
;MGGISPNGFVQISPNSAQSTGNVTNSLISLNENGINSPNLIDLQVSGVSRFLVDNQGRIGINNSSPSDKIHLSPSVGESGEMGVTITSGGMTSVNPRIMLDSGSSGASGIVSYDSNGFDLIFSEIRMLALQVT
;
A
#
# COMPACT_ATOMS: atom_id res chain seq x y z
N MET A 1 2.84 -23.51 -29.02
CA MET A 1 2.82 -23.59 -27.54
C MET A 1 1.49 -22.99 -27.07
N GLY A 2 0.49 -23.85 -26.83
CA GLY A 2 -0.80 -23.43 -26.28
C GLY A 2 -0.67 -23.30 -24.77
N GLY A 3 -0.72 -22.07 -24.28
CA GLY A 3 -0.30 -21.71 -22.93
C GLY A 3 -1.43 -21.43 -21.94
N ILE A 4 -2.65 -21.94 -22.17
CA ILE A 4 -3.73 -21.89 -21.17
C ILE A 4 -4.50 -23.21 -21.13
N SER A 5 -4.60 -23.80 -19.93
CA SER A 5 -5.63 -24.79 -19.62
C SER A 5 -6.96 -24.06 -19.47
N PRO A 6 -8.10 -24.66 -19.89
CA PRO A 6 -9.43 -24.09 -19.65
C PRO A 6 -9.74 -23.77 -18.17
N ASN A 7 -8.93 -24.25 -17.21
CA ASN A 7 -9.20 -24.17 -15.78
C ASN A 7 -8.02 -23.71 -14.85
N GLY A 8 -6.93 -23.06 -15.31
CA GLY A 8 -5.99 -22.41 -14.36
C GLY A 8 -4.53 -22.14 -14.78
N PHE A 9 -4.18 -20.83 -14.80
CA PHE A 9 -2.87 -20.14 -14.84
C PHE A 9 -1.94 -20.22 -16.08
N VAL A 10 -1.13 -19.14 -16.26
CA VAL A 10 -0.30 -18.75 -17.44
C VAL A 10 1.20 -18.65 -17.08
N GLN A 11 2.08 -19.07 -18.00
CA GLN A 11 3.56 -18.96 -17.94
C GLN A 11 4.09 -17.73 -18.73
N ILE A 12 5.13 -17.02 -18.25
CA ILE A 12 5.59 -15.71 -18.76
C ILE A 12 7.10 -15.72 -19.18
N SER A 13 7.47 -15.12 -20.33
CA SER A 13 8.87 -14.70 -20.66
C SER A 13 8.94 -13.80 -21.92
N PRO A 14 9.93 -12.87 -22.07
CA PRO A 14 11.05 -12.52 -21.15
C PRO A 14 10.98 -11.06 -20.58
N ASN A 15 11.34 -10.67 -19.32
CA ASN A 15 12.10 -11.21 -18.15
C ASN A 15 11.34 -10.86 -16.84
N SER A 16 11.09 -11.69 -15.82
CA SER A 16 11.47 -13.08 -15.50
C SER A 16 10.29 -13.73 -14.75
N ALA A 17 9.94 -14.99 -15.04
CA ALA A 17 8.78 -15.64 -14.42
C ALA A 17 9.15 -16.60 -13.28
N GLN A 18 8.24 -16.67 -12.31
CA GLN A 18 8.14 -17.76 -11.35
C GLN A 18 7.88 -19.09 -12.05
N SER A 19 8.66 -20.10 -11.69
CA SER A 19 8.41 -21.51 -12.03
C SER A 19 8.36 -22.33 -10.74
N THR A 20 7.52 -23.35 -10.70
CA THR A 20 7.39 -24.31 -9.58
C THR A 20 8.22 -25.57 -9.87
N GLY A 21 9.21 -25.87 -9.01
CA GLY A 21 10.18 -26.98 -9.14
C GLY A 21 11.63 -26.56 -8.89
N ASN A 22 12.54 -27.49 -8.56
CA ASN A 22 13.92 -27.23 -8.06
C ASN A 22 14.78 -26.37 -9.00
N VAL A 23 14.80 -25.03 -8.79
CA VAL A 23 15.63 -24.05 -9.52
C VAL A 23 16.13 -22.91 -8.60
N THR A 24 17.26 -22.30 -8.94
CA THR A 24 18.05 -21.34 -8.12
C THR A 24 17.61 -19.85 -8.17
N ASN A 25 16.29 -19.61 -8.18
CA ASN A 25 15.50 -18.37 -7.85
C ASN A 25 14.62 -17.77 -8.97
N SER A 26 13.29 -17.80 -8.78
CA SER A 26 12.35 -16.66 -8.95
C SER A 26 10.93 -17.06 -8.57
N LEU A 27 10.20 -16.19 -7.85
CA LEU A 27 8.75 -16.35 -7.59
C LEU A 27 7.87 -15.13 -7.95
N ILE A 28 8.41 -13.97 -8.28
CA ILE A 28 7.78 -12.95 -9.15
C ILE A 28 8.96 -12.13 -9.67
N SER A 29 9.04 -11.81 -10.97
CA SER A 29 9.98 -10.80 -11.45
C SER A 29 9.38 -9.93 -12.55
N LEU A 30 9.52 -8.62 -12.35
CA LEU A 30 9.04 -7.54 -13.21
C LEU A 30 10.23 -6.71 -13.65
N ASN A 31 10.30 -6.38 -14.93
CA ASN A 31 11.47 -5.77 -15.54
C ASN A 31 11.05 -4.81 -16.67
N GLU A 32 10.75 -3.56 -16.30
CA GLU A 32 10.46 -2.49 -17.26
C GLU A 32 11.73 -1.79 -17.73
N ASN A 33 11.78 -1.46 -19.02
CA ASN A 33 13.02 -1.11 -19.72
C ASN A 33 12.80 0.01 -20.75
N GLY A 34 11.97 1.00 -20.43
CA GLY A 34 11.74 2.06 -21.39
C GLY A 34 11.18 3.34 -20.84
N ILE A 35 9.93 3.65 -21.19
CA ILE A 35 9.45 5.02 -21.18
C ILE A 35 7.92 5.00 -20.96
N ASN A 36 7.49 5.33 -19.73
CA ASN A 36 6.16 5.82 -19.33
C ASN A 36 4.86 5.00 -19.55
N SER A 37 4.87 3.72 -19.95
CA SER A 37 3.71 2.80 -19.80
C SER A 37 4.04 1.38 -20.29
N PRO A 38 3.42 0.31 -19.74
CA PRO A 38 2.30 0.29 -18.79
C PRO A 38 2.73 0.18 -17.30
N ASN A 39 1.76 -0.03 -16.40
CA ASN A 39 1.97 -0.28 -14.97
C ASN A 39 2.75 -1.58 -14.71
N LEU A 40 3.51 -1.64 -13.61
CA LEU A 40 4.27 -2.84 -13.20
C LEU A 40 3.34 -4.01 -12.85
N ILE A 41 2.27 -3.70 -12.11
CA ILE A 41 1.26 -4.66 -11.67
C ILE A 41 -0.11 -3.97 -11.72
N ASP A 42 -1.11 -4.65 -12.28
CA ASP A 42 -2.50 -4.23 -12.15
C ASP A 42 -3.40 -5.45 -11.92
N LEU A 43 -4.00 -5.52 -10.73
CA LEU A 43 -4.97 -6.52 -10.36
C LEU A 43 -6.36 -5.88 -10.42
N GLN A 44 -7.17 -6.32 -11.38
CA GLN A 44 -8.49 -5.73 -11.65
C GLN A 44 -9.64 -6.67 -11.30
N VAL A 45 -10.78 -6.09 -10.93
CA VAL A 45 -12.08 -6.78 -10.85
C VAL A 45 -13.07 -6.02 -11.72
N SER A 46 -13.71 -6.70 -12.66
CA SER A 46 -14.66 -6.09 -13.61
C SER A 46 -14.10 -4.88 -14.37
N GLY A 47 -12.81 -4.93 -14.72
CA GLY A 47 -12.11 -3.84 -15.45
C GLY A 47 -11.70 -2.64 -14.59
N VAL A 48 -11.84 -2.73 -13.25
CA VAL A 48 -11.45 -1.67 -12.31
C VAL A 48 -10.24 -2.13 -11.48
N SER A 49 -9.18 -1.33 -11.44
CA SER A 49 -8.00 -1.58 -10.63
C SER A 49 -8.35 -1.65 -9.14
N ARG A 50 -8.02 -2.79 -8.52
CA ARG A 50 -8.18 -3.04 -7.08
C ARG A 50 -6.84 -2.93 -6.35
N PHE A 51 -5.77 -3.37 -6.99
CA PHE A 51 -4.40 -3.18 -6.54
C PHE A 51 -3.51 -2.86 -7.74
N LEU A 52 -2.82 -1.73 -7.66
CA LEU A 52 -1.97 -1.21 -8.73
C LEU A 52 -0.58 -0.93 -8.19
N VAL A 53 0.45 -1.27 -8.97
CA VAL A 53 1.78 -0.69 -8.86
C VAL A 53 2.12 -0.03 -10.19
N ASP A 54 2.17 1.30 -10.24
CA ASP A 54 2.46 2.02 -11.48
C ASP A 54 3.95 2.03 -11.83
N ASN A 55 4.28 2.51 -13.03
CA ASN A 55 5.67 2.57 -13.51
C ASN A 55 6.58 3.57 -12.75
N GLN A 56 6.02 4.37 -11.84
CA GLN A 56 6.75 5.25 -10.91
C GLN A 56 6.90 4.62 -9.52
N GLY A 57 6.43 3.37 -9.35
CA GLY A 57 6.45 2.63 -8.09
C GLY A 57 5.43 3.15 -7.07
N ARG A 58 4.37 3.83 -7.50
CA ARG A 58 3.26 4.22 -6.63
C ARG A 58 2.24 3.08 -6.55
N ILE A 59 1.71 2.85 -5.36
CA ILE A 59 0.73 1.81 -5.07
C ILE A 59 -0.66 2.43 -4.97
N GLY A 60 -1.60 1.94 -5.79
CA GLY A 60 -3.01 2.30 -5.72
C GLY A 60 -3.84 1.15 -5.15
N ILE A 61 -4.67 1.40 -4.14
CA ILE A 61 -5.67 0.44 -3.64
C ILE A 61 -7.05 1.00 -3.92
N ASN A 62 -7.80 0.32 -4.81
CA ASN A 62 -9.00 0.84 -5.47
C ASN A 62 -8.76 2.19 -6.19
N ASN A 63 -7.54 2.45 -6.66
CA ASN A 63 -7.17 3.66 -7.38
C ASN A 63 -6.29 3.32 -8.59
N SER A 64 -6.70 3.73 -9.78
CA SER A 64 -5.99 3.49 -11.05
C SER A 64 -4.98 4.59 -11.42
N SER A 65 -4.91 5.69 -10.67
CA SER A 65 -4.05 6.85 -10.92
C SER A 65 -3.55 7.46 -9.60
N PRO A 66 -2.74 6.70 -8.82
CA PRO A 66 -2.25 7.16 -7.53
C PRO A 66 -1.37 8.42 -7.69
N SER A 67 -1.64 9.47 -6.91
CA SER A 67 -0.79 10.67 -6.80
C SER A 67 0.39 10.48 -5.85
N ASP A 68 0.19 9.64 -4.82
CA ASP A 68 1.10 9.43 -3.70
C ASP A 68 1.75 8.05 -3.76
N LYS A 69 2.78 7.82 -2.93
CA LYS A 69 3.48 6.53 -2.89
C LYS A 69 2.56 5.36 -2.56
N ILE A 70 1.60 5.57 -1.68
CA ILE A 70 0.48 4.66 -1.41
C ILE A 70 -0.77 5.53 -1.39
N HIS A 71 -1.70 5.30 -2.32
CA HIS A 71 -2.97 6.02 -2.40
C HIS A 71 -4.12 5.04 -2.26
N LEU A 72 -4.88 5.16 -1.16
CA LEU A 72 -6.12 4.44 -0.94
C LEU A 72 -7.28 5.30 -1.42
N SER A 73 -8.20 4.73 -2.18
CA SER A 73 -9.43 5.40 -2.59
C SER A 73 -10.64 4.55 -2.23
N PRO A 74 -11.82 5.17 -2.02
CA PRO A 74 -13.01 4.37 -1.81
C PRO A 74 -13.34 3.64 -3.12
N SER A 75 -13.98 2.49 -3.03
CA SER A 75 -14.58 1.92 -4.23
C SER A 75 -15.65 2.88 -4.74
N VAL A 76 -15.71 3.10 -6.05
CA VAL A 76 -16.72 3.98 -6.65
C VAL A 76 -18.11 3.45 -6.26
N GLY A 77 -18.87 4.25 -5.53
CA GLY A 77 -20.21 3.89 -5.03
C GLY A 77 -20.29 3.43 -3.58
N GLU A 78 -19.16 3.29 -2.88
CA GLU A 78 -19.14 2.96 -1.45
C GLU A 78 -18.96 4.23 -0.61
N SER A 79 -19.98 4.59 0.17
CA SER A 79 -19.88 5.59 1.23
C SER A 79 -19.43 4.89 2.51
N GLY A 80 -18.12 4.69 2.65
CA GLY A 80 -17.51 4.02 3.80
C GLY A 80 -16.31 4.77 4.34
N GLU A 81 -15.94 4.45 5.58
CA GLU A 81 -14.71 4.96 6.19
C GLU A 81 -13.49 4.41 5.43
N MET A 82 -12.62 5.32 4.97
CA MET A 82 -11.34 4.95 4.39
C MET A 82 -10.29 4.92 5.49
N GLY A 83 -9.73 3.74 5.75
CA GLY A 83 -8.76 3.57 6.83
C GLY A 83 -7.79 2.43 6.58
N VAL A 84 -6.68 2.48 7.31
CA VAL A 84 -5.72 1.38 7.40
C VAL A 84 -5.89 0.73 8.77
N THR A 85 -6.29 -0.54 8.80
CA THR A 85 -6.34 -1.32 10.04
C THR A 85 -4.95 -1.84 10.36
N ILE A 86 -4.37 -1.39 11.47
CA ILE A 86 -3.09 -1.90 11.99
C ILE A 86 -3.38 -2.70 13.25
N THR A 87 -3.10 -4.00 13.22
CA THR A 87 -3.26 -4.91 14.37
C THR A 87 -1.94 -5.60 14.68
N SER A 88 -1.66 -5.84 15.96
CA SER A 88 -0.45 -6.54 16.41
C SER A 88 -0.54 -8.07 16.36
N GLY A 89 -1.62 -8.62 15.80
CA GLY A 89 -1.72 -10.03 15.40
C GLY A 89 -1.31 -11.04 16.47
N GLY A 90 -2.14 -11.22 17.50
CA GLY A 90 -1.93 -12.27 18.53
C GLY A 90 -0.80 -12.01 19.52
N MET A 91 -0.05 -10.90 19.38
CA MET A 91 0.99 -10.51 20.34
C MET A 91 0.40 -9.59 21.42
N THR A 92 0.31 -10.08 22.65
CA THR A 92 -0.28 -9.36 23.81
C THR A 92 0.60 -8.23 24.38
N SER A 93 1.75 -7.94 23.76
CA SER A 93 2.73 -6.94 24.26
C SER A 93 3.25 -6.00 23.20
N VAL A 94 2.56 -5.85 22.06
CA VAL A 94 2.92 -4.86 21.05
C VAL A 94 1.72 -3.96 20.75
N ASN A 95 1.91 -2.66 20.94
CA ASN A 95 0.92 -1.66 20.53
C ASN A 95 1.06 -1.41 19.02
N PRO A 96 -0.01 -1.54 18.22
CA PRO A 96 0.01 -1.05 16.86
C PRO A 96 0.17 0.48 16.89
N ARG A 97 1.06 1.00 16.05
CA ARG A 97 1.31 2.44 15.93
C ARG A 97 1.21 2.89 14.48
N ILE A 98 0.64 4.06 14.28
CA ILE A 98 0.79 4.83 13.04
C ILE A 98 1.91 5.85 13.30
N MET A 99 2.98 5.75 12.52
CA MET A 99 4.06 6.74 12.53
C MET A 99 3.76 7.78 11.45
N LEU A 100 3.70 9.04 11.85
CA LEU A 100 3.55 10.19 10.96
C LEU A 100 4.90 10.89 10.91
N ASP A 101 5.77 10.50 9.97
CA ASP A 101 7.08 11.12 9.78
C ASP A 101 7.02 12.14 8.64
N SER A 102 7.49 13.36 8.90
CA SER A 102 7.62 14.41 7.88
C SER A 102 8.92 14.30 7.08
N GLY A 103 9.84 13.41 7.45
CA GLY A 103 11.16 13.26 6.82
C GLY A 103 12.16 14.34 7.22
N SER A 104 11.76 15.30 8.06
CA SER A 104 12.63 16.27 8.72
C SER A 104 13.03 15.73 10.09
N SER A 105 14.33 15.77 10.42
CA SER A 105 14.84 15.31 11.71
C SER A 105 14.12 16.03 12.87
N GLY A 106 13.21 15.33 13.56
CA GLY A 106 12.53 15.81 14.77
C GLY A 106 11.03 16.13 14.62
N ALA A 107 10.45 16.04 13.43
CA ALA A 107 9.01 16.28 13.21
C ALA A 107 8.29 14.99 12.85
N SER A 108 8.23 14.07 13.82
CA SER A 108 7.45 12.83 13.72
C SER A 108 6.40 12.78 14.83
N GLY A 109 5.14 12.55 14.46
CA GLY A 109 4.05 12.27 15.39
C GLY A 109 3.80 10.77 15.49
N ILE A 110 3.39 10.29 16.66
CA ILE A 110 2.97 8.91 16.84
C ILE A 110 1.51 8.92 17.30
N VAL A 111 0.66 8.22 16.55
CA VAL A 111 -0.67 7.85 17.01
C VAL A 111 -0.60 6.40 17.48
N SER A 112 -0.73 6.18 18.78
CA SER A 112 -0.67 4.85 19.38
C SER A 112 -2.00 4.52 20.03
N TYR A 113 -2.47 3.30 19.78
CA TYR A 113 -3.52 2.68 20.57
C TYR A 113 -2.87 1.64 21.46
N ASP A 114 -3.13 1.68 22.76
CA ASP A 114 -2.82 0.57 23.64
C ASP A 114 -4.11 -0.16 24.05
N SER A 115 -4.00 -1.27 24.76
CA SER A 115 -5.18 -2.03 25.21
C SER A 115 -6.03 -1.28 26.24
N ASN A 116 -5.58 -0.12 26.73
CA ASN A 116 -6.15 0.65 27.81
C ASN A 116 -6.69 2.02 27.35
N GLY A 117 -6.43 2.44 26.10
CA GLY A 117 -6.87 3.72 25.57
C GLY A 117 -6.10 4.21 24.34
N PHE A 118 -6.41 5.45 23.95
CA PHE A 118 -5.83 6.16 22.83
C PHE A 118 -4.83 7.20 23.35
N ASP A 119 -3.58 7.12 22.91
CA ASP A 119 -2.53 8.07 23.27
C ASP A 119 -2.04 8.82 22.01
N LEU A 120 -2.14 10.16 22.04
CA LEU A 120 -1.66 11.06 21.00
C LEU A 120 -0.40 11.76 21.49
N ILE A 121 0.76 11.33 21.02
CA ILE A 121 2.05 11.90 21.43
C ILE A 121 2.49 12.95 20.41
N PHE A 122 2.50 14.22 20.83
CA PHE A 122 3.04 15.34 20.05
C PHE A 122 4.38 15.79 20.61
N SER A 123 5.32 16.16 19.74
CA SER A 123 6.60 16.76 20.16
C SER A 123 6.45 18.22 20.63
N GLU A 124 5.44 18.94 20.13
CA GLU A 124 5.08 20.29 20.56
C GLU A 124 3.56 20.52 20.40
N ILE A 125 2.91 21.13 21.40
CA ILE A 125 1.53 21.62 21.31
C ILE A 125 1.57 23.15 21.31
N ARG A 126 1.22 23.77 20.18
CA ARG A 126 1.04 25.23 20.09
C ARG A 126 -0.44 25.57 20.16
N MET A 127 -0.88 26.17 21.27
CA MET A 127 -2.19 26.79 21.36
C MET A 127 -2.07 28.27 20.99
N LEU A 128 -2.81 28.73 19.98
CA LEU A 128 -3.00 30.17 19.80
C LEU A 128 -3.97 30.66 20.88
N ALA A 129 -3.53 31.60 21.72
CA ALA A 129 -4.39 32.22 22.71
C ALA A 129 -5.45 33.11 22.02
N LEU A 130 -6.70 33.04 22.50
CA LEU A 130 -7.75 33.96 22.11
C LEU A 130 -7.42 35.35 22.67
N GLN A 131 -7.15 36.33 21.81
CA GLN A 131 -7.15 37.72 22.23
C GLN A 131 -8.60 38.14 22.51
N VAL A 132 -8.96 38.17 23.79
CA VAL A 132 -10.19 38.85 24.24
C VAL A 132 -9.86 40.35 24.27
N THR A 133 -10.56 41.12 23.43
CA THR A 133 -10.49 42.59 23.43
C THR A 133 -11.60 43.15 24.30
#